data_AF-A0AA35KH68-F1
#
_entry.id   AF-A0AA35KH68-F1
#
_cell.length_a   1.000
_cell.length_b   1.000
_cell.length_c   1.000
_cell.angle_alpha   90.00
_cell.angle_beta   90.00
_cell.angle_gamma   90.00
#
_symmetry.space_group_name_H-M   'P 1'
#
loop_
_entity.id
_entity.type
_entity.pdbx_description
1 polymer ?
#
loop_
_entity_poly.entity_id
_entity_poly.type
_entity_poly.pdbx_seq_one_letter_code
_entity_poly.pdbx_strand_id
1 'polypeptide(L)'
;MSAAAASERGEASASSTTLSPSAEAGGGHGEPQLRAAEEEREARQFALYLAPEAGREGREEVKEIEESIEEMLIRLDEFCGMTDLIRSNTSQLLDEAIPLIKAKVIEMNSIYTKVDKLEAFVKMAGHHVSFLEEQVLKAEKAHAIFPYTVQKLFGSVATPSFKKKHATASQHTYSLPELYRTEDYFPIKYIGSKYQNH
;
A
#
# COMPACT_ATOMS: atom_id res chain seq x y z
N MET A 1 2.94 -26.62 50.83
CA MET A 1 3.13 -28.04 51.25
C MET A 1 4.39 -28.51 50.54
N SER A 2 5.53 -28.46 51.24
CA SER A 2 6.26 -29.62 51.82
C SER A 2 7.08 -30.35 50.74
N ALA A 3 8.37 -30.65 50.88
CA ALA A 3 9.22 -30.70 52.07
C ALA A 3 10.71 -30.56 51.71
N ALA A 4 11.48 -29.98 52.64
CA ALA A 4 12.92 -30.11 52.77
C ALA A 4 13.27 -31.42 53.49
N ALA A 5 14.45 -31.99 53.23
CA ALA A 5 15.06 -32.97 54.13
C ALA A 5 16.59 -32.85 54.09
N ALA A 6 17.13 -32.37 55.20
CA ALA A 6 18.53 -32.44 55.59
C ALA A 6 18.90 -33.86 56.00
N SER A 7 20.18 -34.25 55.87
CA SER A 7 20.73 -35.45 56.51
C SER A 7 22.02 -35.10 57.22
N GLU A 8 21.93 -35.05 58.55
CA GLU A 8 23.02 -34.99 59.52
C GLU A 8 23.62 -36.37 59.81
N ARG A 9 24.79 -36.33 60.47
CA ARG A 9 25.33 -37.24 61.49
C ARG A 9 26.22 -38.40 61.07
N GLY A 10 27.40 -38.39 61.69
CA GLY A 10 28.26 -39.57 61.84
C GLY A 10 29.61 -39.29 62.49
N GLU A 11 29.67 -38.52 63.58
CA GLU A 11 30.84 -38.52 64.46
C GLU A 11 30.93 -39.87 65.20
N ALA A 12 32.10 -40.50 65.17
CA ALA A 12 32.47 -41.55 66.12
C ALA A 12 33.92 -41.34 66.54
N SER A 13 34.07 -40.92 67.80
CA SER A 13 35.31 -40.88 68.57
C SER A 13 35.31 -42.08 69.51
N ALA A 14 36.44 -42.82 69.59
CA ALA A 14 36.89 -43.49 70.81
C ALA A 14 38.31 -44.07 70.67
N SER A 15 39.24 -43.41 71.38
CA SER A 15 40.30 -43.94 72.25
C SER A 15 41.18 -45.14 71.86
N SER A 16 42.46 -44.80 71.63
CA SER A 16 43.66 -45.18 72.41
C SER A 16 43.76 -46.60 72.98
N THR A 17 44.78 -47.34 72.54
CA THR A 17 45.61 -48.15 73.43
C THR A 17 47.03 -48.21 72.88
N THR A 18 47.95 -47.70 73.70
CA THR A 18 49.40 -47.73 73.58
C THR A 18 49.96 -49.14 73.66
N LEU A 19 50.98 -49.47 72.85
CA LEU A 19 52.15 -50.29 73.22
C LEU A 19 53.10 -50.44 72.02
N SER A 20 54.22 -49.71 72.07
CA SER A 20 55.49 -50.07 71.41
C SER A 20 56.42 -50.64 72.50
N PRO A 21 57.61 -51.21 72.22
CA PRO A 21 58.27 -51.49 70.92
C PRO A 21 58.85 -52.92 70.83
N SER A 22 59.34 -53.33 69.65
CA SER A 22 60.61 -54.07 69.57
C SER A 22 61.17 -54.04 68.16
N ALA A 23 62.42 -53.62 68.05
CA ALA A 23 63.21 -53.56 66.84
C ALA A 23 63.70 -54.96 66.46
N GLU A 24 63.70 -55.27 65.16
CA GLU A 24 64.80 -55.99 64.51
C GLU A 24 64.84 -55.63 63.01
N ALA A 25 66.07 -55.59 62.51
CA ALA A 25 66.48 -55.05 61.23
C ALA A 25 66.51 -56.13 60.12
N GLY A 26 66.38 -55.67 58.87
CA GLY A 26 66.60 -56.45 57.64
C GLY A 26 65.57 -56.03 56.60
N GLY A 27 65.86 -55.19 55.61
CA GLY A 27 66.95 -55.34 54.65
C GLY A 27 66.36 -55.82 53.33
N GLY A 28 65.85 -54.89 52.51
CA GLY A 28 65.22 -55.19 51.22
C GLY A 28 64.41 -54.04 50.61
N HIS A 29 64.88 -52.80 50.74
CA HIS A 29 64.27 -51.63 50.11
C HIS A 29 64.88 -51.41 48.71
N GLY A 30 64.12 -51.64 47.64
CA GLY A 30 64.56 -51.28 46.29
C GLY A 30 63.50 -51.43 45.20
N GLU A 31 62.65 -52.44 45.27
CA GLU A 31 61.75 -52.81 44.15
C GLU A 31 60.35 -52.12 44.15
N PRO A 32 59.64 -51.91 45.29
CA PRO A 32 58.30 -51.31 45.26
C PRO A 32 58.28 -49.82 44.87
N GLN A 33 59.39 -49.12 45.15
CA GLN A 33 59.47 -47.67 45.02
C GLN A 33 59.77 -47.23 43.59
N LEU A 34 60.45 -48.07 42.81
CA LEU A 34 60.70 -47.86 41.39
C LEU A 34 59.41 -48.06 40.57
N ARG A 35 58.62 -49.09 40.87
CA ARG A 35 57.31 -49.31 40.22
C ARG A 35 56.31 -48.21 40.52
N ALA A 36 56.20 -47.78 41.77
CA ALA A 36 55.32 -46.67 42.14
C ALA A 36 55.73 -45.35 41.46
N ALA A 37 57.04 -45.09 41.31
CA ALA A 37 57.53 -43.91 40.61
C ALA A 37 57.30 -43.96 39.09
N GLU A 38 57.31 -45.16 38.50
CA GLU A 38 57.00 -45.39 37.08
C GLU A 38 55.50 -45.22 36.80
N GLU A 39 54.64 -45.79 37.65
CA GLU A 39 53.18 -45.60 37.62
C GLU A 39 52.81 -44.13 37.85
N GLU A 40 53.48 -43.43 38.77
CA GLU A 40 53.28 -42.00 38.98
C GLU A 40 53.74 -41.16 37.77
N ARG A 41 54.83 -41.55 37.09
CA ARG A 41 55.27 -40.90 35.85
C ARG A 41 54.28 -41.12 34.72
N GLU A 42 53.75 -42.33 34.58
CA GLU A 42 52.75 -42.68 33.58
C GLU A 42 51.42 -41.96 33.85
N ALA A 43 50.97 -41.93 35.11
CA ALA A 43 49.81 -41.16 35.54
C ALA A 43 50.00 -39.66 35.30
N ARG A 44 51.21 -39.12 35.51
CA ARG A 44 51.54 -37.71 35.21
C ARG A 44 51.55 -37.43 33.71
N GLN A 45 52.03 -38.36 32.88
CA GLN A 45 52.00 -38.25 31.42
C GLN A 45 50.56 -38.35 30.89
N PHE A 46 49.78 -39.26 31.44
CA PHE A 46 48.36 -39.41 31.12
C PHE A 46 47.56 -38.17 31.57
N ALA A 47 47.86 -37.62 32.75
CA ALA A 47 47.27 -36.36 33.22
C ALA A 47 47.64 -35.16 32.35
N LEU A 48 48.83 -35.15 31.73
CA LEU A 48 49.23 -34.13 30.74
C LEU A 48 48.46 -34.27 29.42
N TYR A 49 48.16 -35.50 28.99
CA TYR A 49 47.32 -35.74 27.81
C TYR A 49 45.86 -35.36 28.04
N LEU A 50 45.35 -35.57 29.26
CA LEU A 50 44.02 -35.12 29.70
C LEU A 50 44.01 -33.66 30.17
N ALA A 51 45.17 -33.00 30.20
CA ALA A 51 45.25 -31.63 30.65
C ALA A 51 44.36 -30.77 29.75
N PRO A 52 43.62 -29.81 30.31
CA PRO A 52 42.66 -29.01 29.55
C PRO A 52 43.30 -28.27 28.35
N GLU A 53 44.62 -28.12 28.31
CA GLU A 53 45.39 -27.59 27.18
C GLU A 53 45.29 -28.44 25.90
N ALA A 54 45.26 -29.78 26.00
CA ALA A 54 45.23 -30.67 24.83
C ALA A 54 43.85 -30.72 24.15
N GLY A 55 42.79 -30.34 24.86
CA GLY A 55 41.42 -30.24 24.34
C GLY A 55 40.92 -28.79 24.21
N ARG A 56 41.81 -27.80 24.33
CA ARG A 56 41.46 -26.37 24.24
C ARG A 56 41.20 -25.94 22.81
N GLU A 57 42.04 -26.34 21.87
CA GLU A 57 41.91 -25.95 20.45
C GLU A 57 40.59 -26.45 19.85
N GLY A 58 40.26 -27.74 20.02
CA GLY A 58 38.97 -28.27 19.59
C GLY A 58 37.76 -27.67 20.34
N ARG A 59 37.94 -27.14 21.55
CA ARG A 59 36.87 -26.46 22.31
C ARG A 59 36.64 -25.04 21.79
N GLU A 60 37.70 -24.33 21.42
CA GLU A 60 37.59 -23.02 20.77
C GLU A 60 37.00 -23.15 19.36
N GLU A 61 37.41 -24.15 18.57
CA GLU A 61 36.79 -24.44 17.25
C GLU A 61 35.28 -24.71 17.38
N VAL A 62 34.86 -25.52 18.36
CA VAL A 62 33.43 -25.78 18.62
C VAL A 62 32.70 -24.51 19.01
N LYS A 63 33.32 -23.65 19.82
CA LYS A 63 32.73 -22.39 20.26
C LYS A 63 32.59 -21.39 19.11
N GLU A 64 33.58 -21.29 18.22
CA GLU A 64 33.49 -20.46 17.01
C GLU A 64 32.35 -20.93 16.08
N ILE A 65 32.17 -22.25 15.96
CA ILE A 65 31.05 -22.83 15.22
C ILE A 65 29.71 -22.50 15.90
N GLU A 66 29.61 -22.62 17.22
CA GLU A 66 28.40 -22.26 17.97
C GLU A 66 28.05 -20.78 17.80
N GLU A 67 29.03 -19.88 17.89
CA GLU A 67 28.84 -18.44 17.64
C GLU A 67 28.41 -18.17 16.20
N SER A 68 28.99 -18.87 15.21
CA SER A 68 28.59 -18.75 13.81
C SER A 68 27.17 -19.26 13.55
N ILE A 69 26.76 -20.36 14.20
CA ILE A 69 25.39 -20.88 14.10
C ILE A 69 24.41 -19.88 14.68
N GLU A 70 24.70 -19.31 15.84
CA GLU A 70 23.83 -18.31 16.47
C GLU A 70 23.67 -17.07 15.56
N GLU A 71 24.77 -16.58 14.97
CA GLU A 71 24.70 -15.49 14.00
C GLU A 71 23.86 -15.85 12.76
N MET A 72 23.99 -17.07 12.24
CA MET A 72 23.17 -17.54 11.12
C MET A 72 21.69 -17.65 11.49
N LEU A 73 21.37 -18.10 12.71
CA LEU A 73 19.99 -18.19 13.19
C LEU A 73 19.35 -16.80 13.32
N ILE A 74 20.09 -15.81 13.82
CA ILE A 74 19.63 -14.42 13.87
C ILE A 74 19.32 -13.91 12.45
N ARG A 75 20.25 -14.10 11.50
CA ARG A 75 20.05 -13.68 10.11
C ARG A 75 18.87 -14.38 9.44
N LEU A 76 18.61 -15.65 9.78
CA LEU A 76 17.46 -16.40 9.28
C LEU A 76 16.14 -15.84 9.83
N ASP A 77 16.09 -15.49 11.11
CA ASP A 77 14.92 -14.85 11.72
C ASP A 77 14.61 -13.49 11.06
N GLU A 78 15.64 -12.67 10.83
CA GLU A 78 15.51 -11.41 10.09
C GLU A 78 14.98 -11.64 8.66
N PHE A 79 15.49 -12.66 7.97
CA PHE A 79 15.02 -13.01 6.62
C PHE A 79 13.56 -13.48 6.61
N CYS A 80 13.14 -14.25 7.62
CA CYS A 80 11.75 -14.61 7.83
C CYS A 80 10.88 -13.35 8.04
N GLY A 81 11.32 -12.43 8.89
CA GLY A 81 10.63 -11.15 9.12
C GLY A 81 10.47 -10.31 7.85
N MET A 82 11.52 -10.19 7.04
CA MET A 82 11.45 -9.51 5.74
C MET A 82 10.48 -10.20 4.78
N THR A 83 10.50 -11.54 4.72
CA THR A 83 9.60 -12.31 3.87
C THR A 83 8.14 -12.14 4.29
N ASP A 84 7.89 -12.07 5.60
CA ASP A 84 6.57 -11.81 6.16
C ASP A 84 6.04 -10.43 5.79
N LEU A 85 6.90 -9.41 5.86
CA LEU A 85 6.57 -8.06 5.43
C LEU A 85 6.28 -7.98 3.93
N ILE A 86 7.07 -8.65 3.10
CA ILE A 86 6.81 -8.70 1.65
C ILE A 86 5.45 -9.36 1.39
N ARG A 87 5.14 -10.46 2.09
CA ARG A 87 3.87 -11.16 1.93
C ARG A 87 2.68 -10.30 2.35
N SER A 88 2.76 -9.64 3.51
CA SER A 88 1.68 -8.78 3.99
C SER A 88 1.48 -7.57 3.08
N ASN A 89 2.56 -6.90 2.66
CA ASN A 89 2.48 -5.77 1.73
C ASN A 89 1.92 -6.18 0.36
N THR A 90 2.32 -7.36 -0.14
CA THR A 90 1.78 -7.89 -1.39
C THR A 90 0.28 -8.17 -1.26
N SER A 91 -0.14 -8.75 -0.13
CA SER A 91 -1.56 -9.01 0.15
C SER A 91 -2.34 -7.70 0.20
N GLN A 92 -1.86 -6.70 0.94
CA GLN A 92 -2.48 -5.37 0.99
C GLN A 92 -2.58 -4.70 -0.38
N LEU A 93 -1.51 -4.79 -1.18
CA LEU A 93 -1.49 -4.22 -2.53
C LEU A 93 -2.54 -4.88 -3.44
N LEU A 94 -2.63 -6.22 -3.41
CA LEU A 94 -3.54 -7.00 -4.24
C LEU A 94 -5.01 -6.87 -3.80
N ASP A 95 -5.25 -6.86 -2.50
CA ASP A 95 -6.61 -6.94 -1.93
C ASP A 95 -7.24 -5.55 -1.74
N GLU A 96 -6.44 -4.51 -1.51
CA GLU A 96 -6.94 -3.17 -1.22
C GLU A 96 -6.57 -2.16 -2.30
N ALA A 97 -5.27 -1.92 -2.48
CA ALA A 97 -4.80 -0.77 -3.26
C ALA A 97 -5.11 -0.92 -4.76
N ILE A 98 -4.88 -2.09 -5.37
CA ILE A 98 -5.19 -2.32 -6.78
C ILE A 98 -6.70 -2.23 -7.06
N PRO A 99 -7.60 -2.89 -6.29
CA PRO A 99 -9.04 -2.73 -6.45
C PRO A 99 -9.50 -1.28 -6.28
N LEU A 100 -8.95 -0.54 -5.32
CA LEU A 100 -9.27 0.87 -5.09
C LEU A 100 -8.88 1.73 -6.30
N ILE A 101 -7.66 1.56 -6.82
CA ILE A 101 -7.20 2.26 -8.03
C ILE A 101 -8.10 1.91 -9.22
N LYS A 102 -8.44 0.63 -9.40
CA LYS A 102 -9.34 0.19 -10.47
C LYS A 102 -10.72 0.86 -10.37
N ALA A 103 -11.29 0.93 -9.17
CA ALA A 103 -12.56 1.63 -8.94
C ALA A 103 -12.45 3.13 -9.30
N LYS A 104 -11.34 3.78 -8.93
CA LYS A 104 -11.09 5.19 -9.26
C LYS A 104 -10.93 5.43 -10.77
N VAL A 105 -10.28 4.52 -11.49
CA VAL A 105 -10.20 4.59 -12.97
C VAL A 105 -11.58 4.49 -13.61
N ILE A 106 -12.46 3.62 -13.09
CA ILE A 106 -13.84 3.50 -13.59
C ILE A 106 -14.63 4.79 -13.32
N GLU A 107 -14.49 5.37 -12.13
CA GLU A 107 -15.10 6.67 -11.78
C GLU A 107 -14.63 7.77 -12.75
N MET A 108 -13.33 7.81 -13.03
CA MET A 108 -12.73 8.76 -13.97
C MET A 108 -13.28 8.58 -15.40
N ASN A 109 -13.47 7.34 -15.88
CA ASN A 109 -14.11 7.09 -17.18
C ASN A 109 -15.53 7.64 -17.24
N SER A 110 -16.30 7.56 -16.14
CA SER A 110 -17.63 8.17 -16.09
C SER A 110 -17.56 9.70 -16.18
N ILE A 111 -16.52 10.33 -15.63
CA ILE A 111 -16.32 11.78 -15.75
C ILE A 111 -16.03 12.14 -17.21
N TYR A 112 -15.11 11.42 -17.87
CA TYR A 112 -14.82 11.66 -19.29
C TYR A 112 -16.07 11.53 -20.16
N THR A 113 -16.91 10.51 -19.93
CA THR A 113 -18.19 10.38 -20.65
C THR A 113 -19.11 11.59 -20.44
N LYS A 114 -19.10 12.21 -19.26
CA LYS A 114 -19.88 13.44 -19.01
C LYS A 114 -19.29 14.63 -19.75
N VAL A 115 -17.96 14.73 -19.82
CA VAL A 115 -17.25 15.76 -20.59
C VAL A 115 -17.58 15.62 -22.08
N ASP A 116 -17.55 14.40 -22.64
CA ASP A 116 -17.89 14.16 -24.05
C ASP A 116 -19.33 14.58 -24.38
N LYS A 117 -20.28 14.26 -23.48
CA LYS A 117 -21.68 14.68 -23.63
C LYS A 117 -21.82 16.20 -23.59
N LEU A 118 -21.07 16.86 -22.70
CA LEU A 118 -21.07 18.32 -22.60
C LEU A 118 -20.47 18.95 -23.86
N GLU A 119 -19.39 18.38 -24.40
CA GLU A 119 -18.79 18.86 -25.65
C GLU A 119 -19.77 18.72 -26.82
N ALA A 120 -20.44 17.57 -26.95
CA ALA A 120 -21.48 17.37 -27.97
C ALA A 120 -22.63 18.38 -27.82
N PHE A 121 -23.03 18.66 -26.59
CA PHE A 121 -24.03 19.69 -26.29
C PHE A 121 -23.58 21.08 -26.76
N VAL A 122 -22.36 21.50 -26.41
CA VAL A 122 -21.83 22.82 -26.79
C VAL A 122 -21.72 22.94 -28.31
N LYS A 123 -21.28 21.89 -29.01
CA LYS A 123 -21.22 21.87 -30.48
C LYS A 123 -22.61 22.07 -31.11
N MET A 124 -23.61 21.37 -30.62
CA MET A 124 -24.99 21.50 -31.10
C MET A 124 -25.58 22.89 -30.81
N ALA A 125 -25.36 23.44 -29.62
CA ALA A 125 -25.79 24.79 -29.29
C ALA A 125 -25.15 25.82 -30.24
N GLY A 126 -23.85 25.68 -30.52
CA GLY A 126 -23.14 26.48 -31.50
C GLY A 126 -23.77 26.39 -32.90
N HIS A 127 -24.10 25.17 -33.37
CA HIS A 127 -24.78 24.98 -34.65
C HIS A 127 -26.14 25.70 -34.72
N HIS A 128 -26.96 25.62 -33.67
CA HIS A 128 -28.25 26.31 -33.62
C HIS A 128 -28.11 27.84 -33.60
N VAL A 129 -27.12 28.37 -32.88
CA VAL A 129 -26.83 29.82 -32.89
C VAL A 129 -26.43 30.27 -34.29
N SER A 130 -25.47 29.60 -34.94
CA SER A 130 -25.06 29.95 -36.31
C SER A 130 -26.21 29.86 -37.30
N PHE A 131 -27.07 28.86 -37.16
CA PHE A 131 -28.27 28.73 -38.00
C PHE A 131 -29.26 29.89 -37.80
N LEU A 132 -29.53 30.28 -36.55
CA LEU A 132 -30.39 31.42 -36.24
C LEU A 132 -29.79 32.74 -36.73
N GLU A 133 -28.48 32.95 -36.56
CA GLU A 133 -27.75 34.11 -37.07
C GLU A 133 -27.89 34.24 -38.59
N GLU A 134 -27.78 33.14 -39.34
CA GLU A 134 -27.97 33.16 -40.79
C GLU A 134 -29.42 33.55 -41.18
N GLN A 135 -30.42 33.06 -40.45
CA GLN A 135 -31.81 33.44 -40.69
C GLN A 135 -32.08 34.91 -40.38
N VAL A 136 -31.53 35.42 -39.28
CA VAL A 136 -31.62 36.84 -38.94
C VAL A 136 -30.95 37.69 -40.03
N LEU A 137 -29.75 37.32 -40.47
CA LEU A 137 -29.02 38.06 -41.50
C LEU A 137 -29.76 38.04 -42.87
N LYS A 138 -30.41 36.93 -43.22
CA LYS A 138 -31.30 36.84 -44.40
C LYS A 138 -32.52 37.74 -44.25
N ALA A 139 -33.18 37.72 -43.09
CA ALA A 139 -34.32 38.56 -42.81
C ALA A 139 -33.94 40.05 -42.82
N GLU A 140 -32.83 40.41 -42.20
CA GLU A 140 -32.25 41.75 -42.23
C GLU A 140 -31.95 42.16 -43.66
N LYS A 141 -31.26 41.36 -44.47
CA LYS A 141 -30.99 41.72 -45.88
C LYS A 141 -32.28 41.92 -46.70
N ALA A 142 -33.30 41.10 -46.47
CA ALA A 142 -34.59 41.24 -47.14
C ALA A 142 -35.34 42.52 -46.71
N HIS A 143 -35.17 42.96 -45.46
CA HIS A 143 -35.86 44.14 -44.89
C HIS A 143 -34.99 45.42 -44.86
N ALA A 144 -33.67 45.30 -45.00
CA ALA A 144 -32.68 46.37 -45.12
C ALA A 144 -32.72 47.02 -46.51
N ILE A 145 -33.50 46.44 -47.43
CA ILE A 145 -34.12 47.19 -48.51
C ILE A 145 -35.21 48.08 -47.87
N PHE A 146 -34.79 49.00 -47.01
CA PHE A 146 -35.63 50.14 -46.69
C PHE A 146 -35.74 50.92 -48.01
N PRO A 147 -36.96 51.20 -48.47
CA PRO A 147 -37.16 51.67 -49.82
C PRO A 147 -36.55 53.07 -49.92
N TYR A 148 -35.46 53.22 -50.68
CA TYR A 148 -35.04 54.52 -51.21
C TYR A 148 -36.22 55.25 -51.92
N THR A 149 -37.26 54.49 -52.28
CA THR A 149 -38.55 54.95 -52.79
C THR A 149 -39.54 55.51 -51.75
N VAL A 150 -39.48 55.22 -50.43
CA VAL A 150 -40.35 55.92 -49.46
C VAL A 150 -39.84 57.30 -49.11
N GLN A 151 -38.52 57.52 -49.16
CA GLN A 151 -37.95 58.86 -49.03
C GLN A 151 -38.41 59.79 -50.18
N LYS A 152 -38.72 59.21 -51.35
CA LYS A 152 -39.29 59.93 -52.51
C LYS A 152 -40.82 60.06 -52.47
N LEU A 153 -41.53 59.22 -51.71
CA LEU A 153 -43.00 59.26 -51.58
C LEU A 153 -43.51 60.22 -50.50
N PHE A 154 -42.68 60.62 -49.53
CA PHE A 154 -43.03 61.72 -48.61
C PHE A 154 -42.77 63.12 -49.20
N GLY A 155 -42.31 63.20 -50.45
CA GLY A 155 -42.04 64.46 -51.16
C GLY A 155 -43.14 64.97 -52.08
N SER A 156 -44.32 64.34 -52.16
CA SER A 156 -45.36 64.82 -53.08
C SER A 156 -46.79 64.58 -52.58
N VAL A 157 -47.48 65.70 -52.39
CA VAL A 157 -48.92 65.84 -52.17
C VAL A 157 -49.68 65.30 -53.39
N ALA A 158 -50.56 64.30 -53.18
CA ALA A 158 -51.91 64.21 -53.74
C ALA A 158 -52.50 62.81 -53.50
N THR A 159 -53.67 62.74 -52.86
CA THR A 159 -54.49 61.54 -52.70
C THR A 159 -55.05 61.06 -54.04
N PRO A 160 -55.11 59.73 -54.27
CA PRO A 160 -56.35 59.20 -54.83
C PRO A 160 -56.82 57.89 -54.16
N SER A 161 -58.13 57.81 -53.96
CA SER A 161 -58.88 56.60 -53.66
C SER A 161 -58.77 55.59 -54.80
N PHE A 162 -58.20 54.41 -54.55
CA PHE A 162 -58.37 53.25 -55.43
C PHE A 162 -58.47 51.95 -54.62
N LYS A 163 -59.39 51.09 -55.06
CA LYS A 163 -59.89 49.89 -54.39
C LYS A 163 -58.76 48.90 -54.10
N LYS A 164 -58.60 48.52 -52.83
CA LYS A 164 -57.68 47.48 -52.37
C LYS A 164 -58.14 46.10 -52.87
N LYS A 165 -57.48 45.57 -53.91
CA LYS A 165 -57.20 44.13 -53.97
C LYS A 165 -55.88 43.95 -53.23
N HIS A 166 -55.94 43.47 -51.99
CA HIS A 166 -54.75 43.02 -51.28
C HIS A 166 -54.16 41.84 -52.06
N ALA A 167 -53.15 42.10 -52.89
CA ALA A 167 -52.17 41.09 -53.20
C ALA A 167 -51.56 40.71 -51.86
N THR A 168 -51.81 39.48 -51.42
CA THR A 168 -51.18 38.89 -50.26
C THR A 168 -49.68 38.88 -50.54
N ALA A 169 -48.96 39.90 -50.07
CA ALA A 169 -47.54 39.77 -49.80
C ALA A 169 -47.43 38.46 -49.02
N SER A 170 -46.71 37.48 -49.57
CA SER A 170 -46.51 36.19 -48.93
C SER A 170 -45.89 36.48 -47.57
N GLN A 171 -46.74 36.49 -46.54
CA GLN A 171 -46.28 36.40 -45.17
C GLN A 171 -45.64 35.03 -45.12
N HIS A 172 -44.34 34.98 -45.32
CA HIS A 172 -43.56 33.82 -44.94
C HIS A 172 -43.78 33.71 -43.44
N THR A 173 -44.74 32.86 -43.06
CA THR A 173 -44.97 32.49 -41.68
C THR A 173 -43.67 31.90 -41.19
N TYR A 174 -42.94 32.68 -40.40
CA TYR A 174 -41.71 32.22 -39.80
C TYR A 174 -42.05 31.03 -38.90
N SER A 175 -41.61 29.85 -39.33
CA SER A 175 -41.69 28.63 -38.54
C SER A 175 -40.47 28.61 -37.64
N LEU A 176 -40.67 28.73 -36.33
CA LEU A 176 -39.59 28.54 -35.37
C LEU A 176 -39.04 27.12 -35.58
N PRO A 177 -37.75 26.97 -35.94
CA PRO A 177 -37.13 25.67 -36.06
C PRO A 177 -37.23 24.92 -34.74
N GLU A 178 -37.28 23.60 -34.79
CA GLU A 178 -37.19 22.76 -33.59
C GLU A 178 -35.80 22.97 -32.97
N LEU A 179 -35.75 23.85 -31.97
CA LEU A 179 -34.55 24.18 -31.24
C LEU A 179 -34.30 23.12 -30.17
N TYR A 180 -33.02 22.94 -29.86
CA TYR A 180 -32.57 22.09 -28.77
C TYR A 180 -33.32 22.37 -27.45
N ARG A 181 -33.64 21.30 -26.73
CA ARG A 181 -34.08 21.35 -25.33
C ARG A 181 -33.05 20.68 -24.43
N THR A 182 -32.69 21.36 -23.35
CA THR A 182 -31.69 20.88 -22.38
C THR A 182 -32.06 19.54 -21.76
N GLU A 183 -33.36 19.28 -21.72
CA GLU A 183 -33.98 18.25 -20.92
C GLU A 183 -33.85 16.88 -21.60
N ASP A 184 -33.61 16.90 -22.92
CA ASP A 184 -33.42 15.70 -23.74
C ASP A 184 -32.03 15.09 -23.55
N TYR A 185 -31.05 15.86 -23.05
CA TYR A 185 -29.65 15.42 -22.87
C TYR A 185 -29.21 15.40 -21.41
N PHE A 186 -29.79 16.26 -20.58
CA PHE A 186 -29.59 16.28 -19.13
C PHE A 186 -30.94 16.11 -18.43
N PRO A 187 -31.43 14.86 -18.27
CA PRO A 187 -32.66 14.62 -17.55
C PRO A 187 -32.53 15.20 -16.13
N ILE A 188 -33.38 16.18 -15.80
CA ILE A 188 -33.44 16.75 -14.45
C ILE A 188 -33.93 15.65 -13.51
N LYS A 189 -33.00 14.91 -12.93
CA LYS A 189 -33.30 14.11 -11.75
C LYS A 189 -33.42 15.11 -10.62
N TYR A 190 -34.65 15.42 -10.21
CA TYR A 190 -34.90 16.12 -8.96
C TYR A 190 -34.16 15.37 -7.85
N ILE A 191 -32.99 15.86 -7.46
CA ILE A 191 -32.38 15.51 -6.19
C ILE A 191 -33.27 16.21 -5.17
N GLY A 192 -34.28 15.49 -4.70
CA GLY A 192 -35.11 15.91 -3.59
C GLY A 192 -34.21 16.36 -2.45
N SER A 193 -34.33 17.65 -2.12
CA SER A 193 -33.98 18.34 -0.89
C SER A 193 -33.47 17.41 0.23
N LYS A 194 -32.16 17.20 0.30
CA LYS A 194 -31.48 16.70 1.51
C LYS A 194 -30.73 17.85 2.18
N TYR A 195 -31.43 18.95 2.40
CA TYR A 195 -31.13 19.90 3.48
C TYR A 195 -32.29 19.82 4.47
N GLN A 196 -32.32 18.74 5.24
CA GLN A 196 -33.11 18.70 6.46
C GLN A 196 -32.12 18.93 7.60
N ASN A 197 -32.12 20.17 8.09
CA ASN A 197 -31.49 20.55 9.34
C ASN A 197 -31.94 19.58 10.44
N HIS A 198 -30.98 18.98 11.15
CA HIS A 198 -31.00 18.73 12.59
C HIS A 198 -29.56 18.49 13.06
#